data_AF-A0A419F969-F1
#
_entry.id   AF-A0A419F969-F1
#
_cell.length_a   1.000
_cell.length_b   1.000
_cell.length_c   1.000
_cell.angle_alpha   90.00
_cell.angle_beta   90.00
_cell.angle_gamma   90.00
#
_symmetry.space_group_name_H-M   'P 1'
#
loop_
_entity.id
_entity.type
_entity.pdbx_description
1 polymer ?
#
loop_
_entity_poly.entity_id
_entity_poly.type
_entity_poly.pdbx_seq_one_letter_code
_entity_poly.pdbx_strand_id
1 'polypeptide(L)' 'MIKRVSGTLLNDFLEQSANRIPEKAALICGKERIAYAQIDVMANQLANAFPARGVESVQHR' A
#
# COMPACT_ATOMS: atom_id res chain seq x y z
N MET A 1 27.87 0.99 -13.24
CA MET A 1 27.73 0.37 -11.90
C MET A 1 26.46 0.93 -11.26
N ILE A 2 25.33 0.25 -11.42
CA ILE A 2 24.03 0.71 -10.89
C ILE A 2 23.97 0.28 -9.42
N LYS A 3 23.97 1.23 -8.48
CA LYS A 3 23.74 0.95 -7.06
C LYS A 3 22.32 0.40 -6.92
N ARG A 4 22.17 -0.87 -6.55
CA ARG A 4 20.89 -1.39 -6.06
C ARG A 4 20.52 -0.60 -4.81
N VAL A 5 19.37 0.06 -4.85
CA VAL A 5 18.71 0.55 -3.64
C VAL A 5 18.14 -0.69 -2.97
N SER A 6 18.80 -1.20 -1.92
CA SER A 6 18.20 -2.18 -1.02
C SER A 6 17.17 -1.47 -0.17
N GLY A 7 16.04 -1.13 -0.78
CA GLY A 7 14.93 -0.43 -0.14
C GLY A 7 13.83 -1.41 0.25
N THR A 8 13.24 -1.21 1.42
CA THR A 8 11.97 -1.82 1.80
C THR A 8 10.92 -1.56 0.71
N LEU A 9 10.14 -2.58 0.34
CA LEU A 9 9.05 -2.38 -0.60
C LEU A 9 8.01 -1.44 0.00
N LEU A 10 7.43 -0.58 -0.85
CA LEU A 10 6.46 0.40 -0.40
C LEU A 10 5.22 -0.26 0.24
N ASN A 11 4.75 -1.37 -0.32
CA ASN A 11 3.61 -2.11 0.25
C ASN A 11 3.93 -2.60 1.67
N ASP A 12 5.12 -3.18 1.90
CA ASP A 12 5.51 -3.67 3.22
C ASP A 12 5.54 -2.54 4.26
N PHE A 13 6.02 -1.35 3.86
CA PHE A 13 6.01 -0.18 4.73
C PHE A 13 4.59 0.27 5.08
N LEU A 14 3.69 0.28 4.10
CA LEU A 14 2.30 0.69 4.28
C LEU A 14 1.53 -0.31 5.15
N GLU A 15 1.67 -1.61 4.89
CA GLU A 15 1.03 -2.70 5.66
C GLU A 15 1.51 -2.68 7.13
N GLN A 16 2.81 -2.53 7.36
CA GLN A 16 3.36 -2.41 8.72
C GLN A 16 2.85 -1.15 9.43
N SER A 17 2.71 -0.04 8.71
CA SER A 17 2.18 1.20 9.28
C SER A 17 0.69 1.08 9.61
N ALA A 18 -0.11 0.44 8.76
CA ALA A 18 -1.52 0.15 9.02
C ALA A 18 -1.71 -0.70 10.28
N ASN A 19 -0.82 -1.67 10.52
CA ASN A 19 -0.85 -2.49 11.74
C ASN A 19 -0.39 -1.72 12.99
N ARG A 20 0.63 -0.88 12.87
CA ARG A 20 1.26 -0.21 14.02
C ARG A 20 0.54 1.07 14.46
N ILE A 21 0.02 1.83 13.51
CA ILE A 21 -0.55 3.18 13.72
C ILE A 21 -1.73 3.41 12.75
N PRO A 22 -2.80 2.59 12.84
CA PRO A 22 -3.88 2.53 11.84
C PRO A 22 -4.57 3.87 11.58
N GLU A 23 -4.74 4.68 12.63
CA GLU A 23 -5.48 5.96 12.59
C GLU A 23 -4.62 7.15 12.11
N LYS A 24 -3.29 6.97 11.97
CA LYS A 24 -2.42 8.06 11.51
C LYS A 24 -2.69 8.34 10.03
N ALA A 25 -2.78 9.61 9.67
CA ALA A 25 -2.89 10.03 8.28
C ALA A 25 -1.66 9.57 7.46
N ALA A 26 -1.94 8.81 6.40
CA ALA A 26 -0.96 8.30 5.43
C ALA A 26 -0.94 9.14 4.15
N LEU A 27 -2.10 9.65 3.73
CA LEU A 27 -2.24 10.55 2.59
C LEU A 27 -3.03 11.80 2.97
N ILE A 28 -2.53 12.93 2.49
CA ILE A 28 -3.14 14.25 2.66
C ILE A 28 -3.37 14.84 1.28
N CYS A 29 -4.63 15.06 0.91
CA CYS A 29 -5.02 15.73 -0.32
C CYS A 29 -5.90 16.93 0.03
N GLY A 30 -5.30 18.12 0.14
CA GLY A 30 -6.01 19.31 0.61
C GLY A 30 -6.58 19.11 2.03
N LYS A 31 -7.92 19.14 2.14
CA LYS A 31 -8.64 18.92 3.40
C LYS A 31 -8.84 17.44 3.72
N GLU A 32 -8.68 16.55 2.75
CA GLU A 32 -8.88 15.13 2.95
C GLU A 32 -7.68 14.53 3.69
N ARG A 33 -7.99 13.57 4.55
CA ARG A 33 -7.06 12.79 5.35
C ARG A 33 -7.47 11.34 5.19
N ILE A 34 -6.56 10.51 4.68
CA ILE A 34 -6.77 9.07 4.59
C ILE A 34 -5.78 8.41 5.53
N ALA A 35 -6.29 7.63 6.47
CA ALA A 35 -5.51 6.92 7.46
C ALA A 35 -4.82 5.69 6.85
N TYR A 36 -3.75 5.19 7.49
CA TYR A 36 -3.03 4.00 7.00
C TYR A 36 -3.97 2.79 6.85
N ALA A 37 -4.87 2.56 7.82
CA ALA A 37 -5.83 1.46 7.73
C ALA A 37 -6.79 1.58 6.53
N GLN A 38 -7.16 2.82 6.17
CA GLN A 38 -8.05 3.06 5.03
C GLN A 38 -7.33 2.82 3.70
N ILE A 39 -6.07 3.26 3.58
CA ILE A 39 -5.24 2.97 2.40
C ILE A 39 -5.10 1.46 2.20
N ASP A 40 -4.81 0.71 3.28
CA ASP A 40 -4.65 -0.74 3.21
C ASP A 40 -5.92 -1.45 2.69
N VAL A 41 -7.08 -1.08 3.24
CA VAL A 41 -8.37 -1.60 2.77
C VAL A 41 -8.62 -1.27 1.30
N MET A 42 -8.39 -0.02 0.89
CA MET A 42 -8.57 0.41 -0.51
C MET A 42 -7.63 -0.34 -1.47
N ALA A 43 -6.36 -0.52 -1.07
CA ALA A 43 -5.38 -1.26 -1.84
C ALA A 43 -5.78 -2.74 -2.00
N ASN A 44 -6.21 -3.38 -0.91
CA ASN A 44 -6.69 -4.76 -0.92
C ASN A 44 -7.94 -4.94 -1.78
N GLN A 45 -8.89 -4.00 -1.73
CA GLN A 45 -10.07 -4.01 -2.61
C GLN A 45 -9.68 -3.88 -4.08
N LEU A 46 -8.74 -2.99 -4.41
CA LEU A 46 -8.27 -2.80 -5.77
C LEU A 46 -7.52 -4.04 -6.28
N ALA A 47 -6.63 -4.62 -5.48
CA ALA A 47 -5.91 -5.84 -5.80
C ALA A 47 -6.87 -7.02 -6.05
N ASN A 48 -7.91 -7.18 -5.23
CA ASN A 48 -8.91 -8.22 -5.41
C ASN A 48 -9.78 -8.03 -6.68
N ALA A 49 -9.83 -6.82 -7.24
CA ALA A 49 -10.54 -6.55 -8.49
C ALA A 49 -9.71 -6.82 -9.76
N PHE A 50 -8.40 -6.98 -9.63
CA PHE A 50 -7.47 -7.16 -10.75
C PHE A 50 -7.57 -8.52 -11.47
N PRO A 51 -7.82 -9.66 -10.80
CA PRO A 51 -7.98 -10.94 -11.50
C PRO A 51 -9.08 -10.93 -12.57
N ALA A 52 -10.17 -10.20 -12.31
CA ALA A 52 -11.26 -10.02 -13.28
C ALA A 52 -10.83 -9.27 -14.56
N ARG A 53 -9.65 -8.61 -14.54
CA ARG A 53 -9.08 -7.85 -15.65
C ARG A 53 -7.82 -8.51 -16.23
N GLY A 54 -7.52 -9.75 -15.84
CA GLY A 54 -6.34 -10.49 -16.29
C GLY A 54 -5.02 -9.99 -15.70
N VAL A 55 -5.08 -9.16 -14.66
CA VAL A 55 -3.89 -8.74 -13.91
C VAL A 55 -3.80 -9.62 -12.66
N GLU A 56 -2.75 -10.44 -12.59
CA GLU A 56 -2.48 -11.24 -11.40
C GLU A 56 -1.72 -10.42 -10.38
N SER A 57 -2.10 -10.55 -9.11
CA SER A 57 -1.35 -10.02 -7.98
C SER A 57 -0.02 -10.78 -7.90
N VAL A 58 1.02 -10.25 -8.53
CA VAL A 58 2.40 -10.69 -8.26
C VAL A 58 2.76 -10.13 -6.90
N GLN A 59 2.45 -10.90 -5.85
CA GLN A 59 3.02 -10.69 -4.53
C GLN A 59 4.52 -10.96 -4.67
N HIS A 60 5.31 -9.92 -4.91
CA HIS A 60 6.76 -10.03 -4.98
C HIS A 60 7.26 -10.26 -3.55
N ARG A 61 7.36 -11.53 -3.15
CA ARG A 61 8.02 -11.97 -1.91
C ARG A 61 9.47 -12.33 -2.19
#